data_AF-A0A942FH99-F1
#
_entry.id   AF-A0A942FH99-F1
#
_cell.length_a   1.000
_cell.length_b   1.000
_cell.length_c   1.000
_cell.angle_alpha   90.00
_cell.angle_beta   90.00
_cell.angle_gamma   90.00
#
_symmetry.space_group_name_H-M   'P 1'
#
loop_
_entity.id
_entity.type
_entity.pdbx_description
1 polymer ?
#
loop_
_entity_poly.entity_id
_entity_poly.type
_entity_poly.pdbx_seq_one_letter_code
_entity_poly.pdbx_strand_id
1 'polypeptide(L)' 'MPAIASLEDLKAAQEDLLAAKDLVELKATFKKWRNIGWKNICKLWLQESTPEKLKGEGK' A
#
# COMPACT_ATOMS: atom_id res chain seq x y z
N MET A 1 -12.49 4.35 9.86
CA MET A 1 -11.69 5.59 9.92
C MET A 1 -10.92 5.69 8.62
N PRO A 2 -11.06 6.76 7.82
CA PRO A 2 -10.34 6.84 6.57
C PRO A 2 -8.89 7.13 6.90
N ALA A 3 -8.05 6.13 6.78
CA ALA A 3 -6.63 6.36 6.75
C ALA A 3 -6.30 7.02 5.42
N ILE A 4 -6.27 8.35 5.45
CA ILE A 4 -5.77 9.15 4.33
C ILE A 4 -4.25 8.99 4.38
N ALA A 5 -3.76 7.88 3.85
CA ALA A 5 -2.33 7.74 3.58
C ALA A 5 -1.92 8.79 2.56
N SER A 6 -0.82 9.47 2.82
CA SER A 6 -0.26 10.43 1.88
C SER A 6 0.15 9.71 0.59
N LEU A 7 0.20 10.46 -0.51
CA LEU A 7 0.63 9.91 -1.81
C LEU A 7 2.06 9.35 -1.72
N GLU A 8 2.89 9.97 -0.88
CA GLU A 8 4.24 9.51 -0.53
C GLU A 8 4.23 8.15 0.18
N ASP A 9 3.38 7.95 1.20
CA ASP A 9 3.22 6.65 1.87
C ASP A 9 2.78 5.56 0.88
N LEU A 10 1.85 5.88 -0.02
CA LEU A 10 1.35 4.91 -1.02
C LEU A 10 2.44 4.51 -2.04
N LYS A 11 3.27 5.46 -2.48
CA LYS A 11 4.43 5.17 -3.36
C LYS A 11 5.47 4.31 -2.64
N ALA A 12 5.85 4.71 -1.43
CA ALA A 12 6.81 3.96 -0.63
C ALA A 12 6.30 2.55 -0.30
N ALA A 13 5.00 2.39 -0.04
CA ALA A 13 4.38 1.08 0.14
C ALA A 13 4.47 0.20 -1.10
N GLN A 14 4.23 0.78 -2.28
CA GLN A 14 4.34 0.06 -3.55
C GLN A 14 5.78 -0.40 -3.81
N GLU A 15 6.76 0.46 -3.55
CA GLU A 15 8.17 0.12 -3.70
C GLU A 15 8.61 -0.98 -2.72
N ASP A 16 8.26 -0.88 -1.43
CA ASP A 16 8.52 -1.93 -0.44
C ASP A 16 7.83 -3.27 -0.81
N LEU A 17 6.61 -3.23 -1.36
CA LEU A 17 5.87 -4.42 -1.80
C LEU A 17 6.50 -5.09 -3.02
N LEU A 18 7.02 -4.30 -3.96
CA LEU A 18 7.72 -4.81 -5.16
C LEU A 18 9.14 -5.28 -4.84
N ALA A 19 9.78 -4.68 -3.83
CA ALA A 19 11.12 -5.05 -3.38
C ALA A 19 11.14 -6.33 -2.54
N ALA A 20 10.06 -6.62 -1.81
CA ALA A 20 9.93 -7.83 -1.00
C ALA A 20 9.92 -9.09 -1.89
N LYS A 21 10.97 -9.91 -1.78
CA LYS A 21 11.09 -11.18 -2.53
C LYS A 21 10.55 -12.38 -1.75
N ASP A 22 10.52 -12.27 -0.43
CA ASP A 22 10.08 -13.32 0.47
C ASP A 22 8.76 -13.01 1.18
N LEU A 23 8.00 -14.06 1.51
CA LEU A 23 6.73 -13.95 2.26
C LEU A 23 6.91 -13.31 3.64
N VAL A 24 8.09 -13.47 4.25
CA VAL A 24 8.43 -12.87 5.55
C VAL A 24 8.57 -11.35 5.43
N GLU A 25 9.28 -10.89 4.40
CA GLU A 25 9.43 -9.46 4.09
C GLU A 25 8.08 -8.86 3.71
N LEU A 26 7.30 -9.56 2.88
CA LEU A 26 5.96 -9.15 2.50
C LEU A 26 5.10 -8.93 3.76
N LYS A 27 5.11 -9.87 4.70
CA LYS A 27 4.37 -9.74 5.97
C LYS A 27 4.82 -8.55 6.81
N ALA A 28 6.13 -8.26 6.84
CA ALA A 28 6.67 -7.09 7.53
C ALA A 28 6.21 -5.79 6.85
N THR A 29 6.27 -5.73 5.53
CA THR A 29 5.78 -4.63 4.69
C THR A 29 4.28 -4.37 4.92
N PHE A 30 3.45 -5.41 4.92
CA PHE A 30 2.01 -5.28 5.22
C PHE A 30 1.75 -4.75 6.63
N LYS A 31 2.56 -5.14 7.61
CA LYS A 31 2.48 -4.60 8.99
C LYS A 31 2.88 -3.13 9.06
N LYS A 32 3.98 -2.76 8.40
CA LYS A 32 4.50 -1.38 8.31
C LYS A 32 3.45 -0.45 7.70
N TRP A 33 2.82 -0.89 6.61
CA TRP A 33 1.83 -0.11 5.86
C TRP A 33 0.38 -0.32 6.32
N ARG A 34 0.15 -1.03 7.44
CA ARG A 34 -1.20 -1.26 7.99
C ARG A 34 -2.01 0.02 8.15
N ASN A 35 -1.33 1.15 8.40
CA ASN A 35 -1.98 2.45 8.51
C ASN A 35 -2.74 2.81 7.23
N ILE A 36 -2.22 2.51 6.04
CA ILE A 36 -2.86 2.75 4.74
C ILE A 36 -4.18 1.97 4.57
N GLY A 37 -4.33 0.87 5.32
CA GLY A 37 -5.47 -0.01 5.26
C GLY A 37 -5.24 -1.19 4.31
N TRP A 38 -5.63 -2.39 4.77
CA TRP A 38 -5.35 -3.65 4.10
C TRP A 38 -5.85 -3.71 2.65
N LYS A 39 -7.02 -3.11 2.39
CA LYS A 39 -7.64 -3.04 1.05
C LYS A 39 -6.78 -2.26 0.06
N ASN A 40 -6.14 -1.18 0.50
CA ASN A 40 -5.30 -0.34 -0.33
C ASN A 40 -3.95 -1.00 -0.60
N ILE A 41 -3.36 -1.67 0.40
CA ILE A 41 -2.13 -2.45 0.24
C ILE A 41 -2.35 -3.60 -0.78
N CYS A 42 -3.47 -4.33 -0.67
CA CYS A 42 -3.81 -5.38 -1.63
C CYS A 42 -4.00 -4.84 -3.05
N LYS A 43 -4.70 -3.71 -3.22
CA LYS A 43 -4.86 -3.05 -4.52
C LYS A 43 -3.53 -2.58 -5.13
N LEU A 44 -2.61 -2.06 -4.30
CA LEU A 44 -1.25 -1.70 -4.74
C LEU A 44 -0.44 -2.92 -5.15
N TRP A 45 -0.50 -3.98 -4.35
CA TRP A 45 0.24 -5.22 -4.57
C TRP A 45 -0.23 -5.96 -5.83
N LEU A 46 -1.54 -6.00 -6.07
CA LEU A 46 -2.14 -6.57 -7.27
C LEU A 46 -1.96 -5.68 -8.52
N GLN A 47 -1.34 -4.50 -8.38
CA GLN A 47 -1.25 -3.44 -9.40
C GLN A 47 -2.61 -3.02 -9.99
N GLU A 48 -3.72 -3.38 -9.34
CA GLU A 48 -5.08 -3.02 -9.77
C GLU A 48 -5.36 -1.53 -9.58
N SER A 49 -4.60 -0.82 -8.74
CA SER A 49 -4.73 0.61 -8.56
C SER A 49 -3.39 1.28 -8.30
N THR A 50 -3.14 2.38 -9.01
CA THR A 50 -1.99 3.25 -8.76
C THR A 50 -2.19 4.04 -7.47
N PRO A 51 -1.10 4.43 -6.78
CA PRO A 51 -1.15 5.27 -5.58
C PRO A 51 -1.98 6.55 -5.79
N GLU A 52 -1.97 7.10 -7.01
CA GLU A 52 -2.76 8.27 -7.40
C GLU A 52 -4.27 8.00 -7.43
N LYS A 53 -4.67 6.80 -7.87
CA LYS A 53 -6.07 6.35 -7.92
C LYS A 53 -6.63 6.07 -6.53
N LEU A 54 -5.81 5.47 -5.66
CA LEU A 54 -6.18 5.18 -4.27
C LEU A 54 -6.39 6.44 -3.42
N LYS A 55 -5.61 7.49 -3.67
CA LYS A 55 -5.87 8.81 -3.06
C LYS A 55 -7.20 9.41 -3.55
N GLY A 56 -7.55 9.20 -4.82
CA GLY A 56 -8.78 9.67 -5.43
C GLY A 56 -10.06 8.92 -5.00
N GLU A 57 -9.95 7.62 -4.70
CA GLU A 57 -11.08 6.78 -4.24
C GLU A 57 -11.49 7.04 -2.78
N GLY A 58 -10.68 7.75 -2.00
CA GLY A 58 -10.98 8.07 -0.59
C GLY A 58 -11.91 9.28 -0.38
N LYS A 59 -12.50 9.83 -1.45
CA LYS A 59 -13.37 11.01 -1.41
C LYS A 59 -14.85 10.64 -1.46
#